data_AF-A0A9D7NTR3-F1
#
_entry.id   AF-A0A9D7NTR3-F1
#
_cell.length_a   1.000
_cell.length_b   1.000
_cell.length_c   1.000
_cell.angle_alpha   90.00
_cell.angle_beta   90.00
_cell.angle_gamma   90.00
#
_symmetry.space_group_name_H-M   'P 1'
#
loop_
_entity.id
_entity.type
_entity.pdbx_description
1 polymer ?
#
loop_
_entity_poly.entity_id
_entity_poly.type
_entity_poly.pdbx_seq_one_letter_code
_entity_poly.pdbx_strand_id
1 'polypeptide(L)' 'MIHNVCFKFEPGEHVRVTHLGLNYRGRVDECIYDGGRHKFRVEYADDAGAIQSREFYGDELASEAIA' A
#
# COMPACT_ATOMS: atom_id res chain seq x y z
N MET A 1 -3.77 3.72 26.97
CA MET A 1 -3.01 4.60 26.04
C MET A 1 -3.07 3.94 24.69
N ILE A 2 -3.88 4.46 23.77
CA ILE A 2 -3.85 3.98 22.38
C ILE A 2 -2.60 4.62 21.79
N HIS A 3 -1.54 3.84 21.59
CA HIS A 3 -0.41 4.29 20.77
C HIS A 3 -1.01 4.60 19.40
N ASN A 4 -1.08 5.88 19.07
CA ASN A 4 -1.47 6.34 17.75
C ASN A 4 -0.33 5.95 16.80
N VAL A 5 -0.37 4.72 16.30
CA VAL A 5 0.59 4.25 15.30
C VAL A 5 0.24 4.99 14.02
N CYS A 6 0.92 6.10 13.76
CA CYS A 6 0.79 6.82 12.50
C CYS A 6 1.36 5.94 11.39
N PHE A 7 0.46 5.31 10.63
CA PHE A 7 0.81 4.67 9.40
C PHE A 7 1.18 5.73 8.35
N LYS A 8 2.10 5.37 7.44
CA LYS A 8 2.53 6.25 6.34
C LYS A 8 1.42 6.51 5.32
N PHE A 9 0.51 5.55 5.20
CA PHE A 9 -0.65 5.58 4.32
C PHE A 9 -1.89 5.18 5.13
N GLU A 10 -3.06 5.59 4.67
CA GLU A 10 -4.34 5.24 5.29
C GLU A 10 -5.11 4.21 4.45
N PRO A 11 -5.94 3.35 5.08
CA PRO A 11 -6.90 2.53 4.35
C PRO A 11 -7.75 3.39 3.42
N GLY A 12 -7.75 3.04 2.14
CA GLY A 12 -8.44 3.74 1.08
C GLY A 12 -7.57 4.72 0.29
N GLU A 13 -6.35 5.01 0.73
CA GLU A 13 -5.42 5.89 0.03
C GLU A 13 -4.90 5.26 -1.26
N HIS A 14 -4.75 6.09 -2.31
CA HIS A 14 -4.21 5.65 -3.59
C HIS A 14 -2.68 5.69 -3.54
N VAL A 15 -2.07 4.57 -3.88
CA VAL A 15 -0.62 4.38 -3.82
C VAL A 15 -0.11 3.81 -5.13
N ARG A 16 1.15 4.10 -5.46
CA ARG A 16 1.88 3.38 -6.52
C ARG A 16 2.69 2.26 -5.92
N VAL A 17 2.56 1.11 -6.57
CA VAL A 17 3.19 -0.13 -6.19
C VAL A 17 4.17 -0.51 -7.28
N THR A 18 5.45 -0.69 -6.93
CA THR A 18 6.44 -1.19 -7.90
C THR A 18 6.52 -2.71 -7.78
N HIS A 19 6.03 -3.43 -8.78
CA HIS A 19 6.12 -4.89 -8.83
C HIS A 19 6.81 -5.34 -10.12
N LEU A 20 7.89 -6.13 -10.00
CA LEU A 20 8.71 -6.63 -11.13
C LEU A 20 9.23 -5.51 -12.06
N GLY A 21 9.48 -4.32 -11.52
CA GLY A 21 9.94 -3.15 -12.29
C GLY A 21 8.83 -2.37 -13.00
N LEU A 22 7.57 -2.79 -12.85
CA LEU A 22 6.39 -2.08 -13.35
C LEU A 22 5.69 -1.34 -12.21
N ASN A 23 5.14 -0.18 -12.54
CA ASN A 23 4.40 0.64 -11.58
C ASN A 23 2.91 0.41 -11.77
N TYR A 24 2.27 -0.16 -10.76
CA TYR A 24 0.83 -0.36 -10.72
C TYR A 24 0.19 0.67 -9.80
N ARG A 25 -1.00 1.12 -10.18
CA ARG A 25 -1.85 1.92 -9.29
C ARG A 25 -2.66 0.97 -8.43
N GLY A 26 -2.54 1.18 -7.13
CA GLY A 26 -3.27 0.43 -6.13
C GLY A 26 -3.94 1.32 -5.11
N ARG A 27 -4.73 0.68 -4.27
CA ARG A 27 -5.40 1.30 -3.13
C ARG A 27 -5.06 0.49 -1.89
N VAL A 28 -4.70 1.18 -0.82
CA VAL A 28 -4.48 0.52 0.48
C VAL A 28 -5.82 -0.03 0.96
N ASP A 29 -5.89 -1.33 1.19
CA ASP A 29 -7.04 -2.01 1.78
C ASP A 29 -6.91 -2.05 3.31
N GLU A 30 -5.75 -2.48 3.80
CA GLU A 30 -5.50 -2.66 5.23
C GLU A 30 -4.08 -2.24 5.62
N CYS A 31 -3.94 -1.68 6.83
CA CYS A 31 -2.66 -1.34 7.44
C CYS A 31 -2.34 -2.35 8.55
N ILE A 32 -1.22 -3.05 8.42
CA ILE A 32 -0.81 -4.15 9.31
C ILE A 32 0.47 -3.73 10.05
N TYR A 33 0.48 -3.86 11.37
CA TYR A 33 1.66 -3.61 12.20
C TYR A 33 2.36 -4.92 12.57
N ASP A 34 3.55 -5.15 12.01
CA ASP A 34 4.34 -6.38 12.22
C ASP A 34 5.50 -6.12 13.19
N GLY A 35 5.19 -5.88 14.47
CA GLY A 35 6.17 -5.86 15.57
C GLY A 35 7.33 -4.86 15.46
N GLY A 36 7.25 -3.87 14.57
CA GLY A 36 8.31 -2.90 14.30
C GLY A 36 8.37 -2.37 12.87
N ARG A 37 7.58 -2.94 11.94
CA ARG A 37 7.40 -2.41 10.58
C ARG A 37 5.94 -2.28 10.21
N HIS A 38 5.65 -1.26 9.39
CA HIS A 38 4.33 -1.03 8.81
C HIS A 38 4.23 -1.76 7.46
N LYS A 39 3.32 -2.72 7.39
CA LYS A 39 2.91 -3.38 6.15
C LYS A 39 1.56 -2.82 5.72
N PHE A 40 1.34 -2.81 4.42
CA PHE A 40 0.14 -2.30 3.79
C PHE A 40 -0.34 -3.35 2.81
N ARG A 41 -1.56 -3.85 3.01
CA ARG A 41 -2.23 -4.65 1.99
C ARG A 41 -2.75 -3.67 0.95
N VAL A 42 -2.32 -3.85 -0.29
CA VAL A 42 -2.71 -3.02 -1.42
C VAL A 42 -3.42 -3.87 -2.46
N GLU A 43 -4.59 -3.43 -2.87
CA GLU A 43 -5.28 -3.95 -4.05
C GLU A 43 -4.88 -3.13 -5.27
N TYR A 44 -4.38 -3.80 -6.31
CA TYR A 44 -4.00 -3.16 -7.57
C TYR A 44 -4.46 -4.03 -8.74
N ALA A 45 -4.79 -3.37 -9.86
CA ALA A 45 -5.07 -4.07 -11.10
C ALA A 45 -3.77 -4.36 -11.85
N ASP A 46 -3.56 -5.60 -12.29
CA ASP A 46 -2.45 -5.94 -13.18
C ASP A 46 -2.75 -5.50 -14.63
N ASP A 47 -1.82 -5.76 -15.56
CA ASP A 47 -1.96 -5.39 -16.97
C ASP A 47 -3.15 -6.10 -17.66
N ALA A 48 -3.48 -7.31 -17.21
CA ALA A 48 -4.67 -8.04 -17.62
C ALA A 48 -5.98 -7.51 -17.00
N GLY A 49 -5.89 -6.53 -16.10
CA GLY A 49 -7.03 -5.97 -15.37
C GLY A 49 -7.54 -6.87 -14.24
N ALA A 50 -6.80 -7.92 -13.86
CA ALA A 50 -7.17 -8.71 -12.70
C ALA A 50 -6.77 -7.98 -11.41
N ILE A 51 -7.69 -7.92 -10.46
CA ILE A 51 -7.41 -7.35 -9.15
C ILE A 51 -6.54 -8.32 -8.36
N GLN A 52 -5.38 -7.84 -7.94
CA GLN A 52 -4.43 -8.54 -7.11
C GLN A 52 -4.34 -7.85 -5.75
N SER A 53 -4.37 -8.62 -4.68
CA SER A 53 -4.20 -8.11 -3.31
C SER A 53 -2.89 -8.63 -2.75
N ARG A 54 -1.94 -7.73 -2.47
CA ARG A 54 -0.62 -8.11 -1.96
C ARG A 54 -0.14 -7.15 -0.87
N GLU A 55 0.68 -7.69 0.03
CA GLU A 55 1.28 -6.93 1.13
C GLU A 55 2.60 -6.30 0.68
N PHE A 56 2.77 -5.03 1.01
CA PHE A 56 3.96 -4.24 0.72
C PHE A 56 4.43 -3.52 1.98
N TYR A 57 5.74 -3.29 2.09
CA TYR A 57 6.27 -2.40 3.12
C TYR A 57 6.10 -0.94 2.70
N GLY A 58 6.04 -0.04 3.68
CA GLY A 58 5.83 1.39 3.39
C GLY A 58 6.93 2.04 2.54
N ASP A 59 8.12 1.46 2.50
CA ASP A 59 9.25 1.83 1.63
C ASP A 59 9.09 1.34 0.17
N GLU A 60 8.28 0.31 -0.08
CA GLU A 60 7.97 -0.20 -1.42
C GLU A 60 6.79 0.55 -2.08
N LEU A 61 6.13 1.42 -1.31
CA LEU A 61 4.98 2.21 -1.73
C LEU A 61 5.36 3.70 -1.87
N ALA A 62 4.88 4.30 -2.95
CA ALA A 62 4.91 5.75 -3.15
C ALA A 62 3.49 6.31 -3.02
N SER A 63 3.33 7.38 -2.24
CA SER A 63 2.05 8.11 -2.20
C SER A 63 1.82 8.72 -3.57
N GLU A 64 0.69 8.42 -4.19
CA GLU A 64 0.22 9.23 -5.32
C GLU A 64 -0.54 10.40 -4.70
N ALA A 65 0.21 11.36 -4.13
CA ALA A 65 -0.37 12.59 -3.64
C ALA A 65 -1.03 13.29 -4.84
N ILE A 66 -2.36 13.37 -4.80
CA ILE A 66 -3.12 14.15 -5.76
C ILE A 66 -2.78 15.62 -5.45
N ALA A 67 -1.88 16.19 -6.25
CA ALA A 67 -1.54 17.61 -6.22
C ALA A 67 -2.64 18.45 -6.88
#